data_AF-A0A847MKL3-F1
#
_entry.id   AF-A0A847MKL3-F1
#
_cell.length_a   1.000
_cell.length_b   1.000
_cell.length_c   1.000
_cell.angle_alpha   90.00
_cell.angle_beta   90.00
_cell.angle_gamma   90.00
#
_symmetry.space_group_name_H-M   'P 1'
#
loop_
_entity.id
_entity.type
_entity.pdbx_description
1 polymer ?
#
loop_
_entity_poly.entity_id
_entity_poly.type
_entity_poly.pdbx_seq_one_letter_code
_entity_poly.pdbx_strand_id
1 'polypeptide(L)'
;MYDFPVRTAMQLPIFVRAFRKQAGYTQAQAAVRLGVTQQSYSALERNADKMSAERLLQVLSIFGADVILRDRTAYLKEQKLREQDEPALLW
;
A
#
# COMPACT_ATOMS: atom_id res chain seq x y z
N MET A 1 7.58 -9.93 -6.60
CA MET A 1 7.14 -8.71 -5.89
C MET A 1 5.65 -8.57 -6.13
N TYR A 2 4.82 -8.56 -5.09
CA TYR A 2 3.36 -8.50 -5.24
C TYR A 2 2.90 -7.04 -5.19
N ASP A 3 2.19 -6.61 -6.24
CA ASP A 3 1.56 -5.30 -6.26
C ASP A 3 0.12 -5.40 -5.76
N PHE A 4 -0.28 -4.48 -4.89
CA PHE A 4 -1.64 -4.41 -4.37
C PHE A 4 -2.36 -3.23 -5.01
N PRO A 5 -3.28 -3.46 -5.97
CA PRO A 5 -3.96 -2.36 -6.64
C PRO A 5 -4.89 -1.64 -5.66
N VAL A 6 -4.58 -0.38 -5.37
CA VAL A 6 -5.47 0.53 -4.65
C VAL A 6 -6.44 1.17 -5.64
N ARG A 7 -7.73 0.88 -5.48
CA ARG A 7 -8.82 1.37 -6.33
C ARG A 7 -9.55 2.55 -5.68
N THR A 8 -9.62 2.59 -4.36
CA THR A 8 -10.28 3.66 -3.60
C THR A 8 -9.48 4.02 -2.35
N ALA A 9 -9.60 5.27 -1.90
CA ALA A 9 -8.94 5.74 -0.68
C ALA A 9 -9.35 4.92 0.57
N MET A 10 -10.59 4.42 0.61
CA MET A 10 -11.11 3.58 1.69
C MET A 10 -10.35 2.27 1.91
N GLN A 11 -9.52 1.84 0.95
CA GLN A 11 -8.65 0.68 1.10
C GLN A 11 -7.33 1.02 1.81
N LEU A 12 -6.95 2.29 1.90
CA LEU A 12 -5.68 2.70 2.51
C LEU A 12 -5.55 2.30 3.99
N PRO A 13 -6.59 2.40 4.85
CA PRO A 13 -6.48 1.99 6.25
C PRO A 13 -6.07 0.53 6.42
N ILE A 14 -6.64 -0.38 5.61
CA ILE A 14 -6.29 -1.81 5.70
C ILE A 14 -4.86 -2.07 5.20
N PHE A 15 -4.41 -1.39 4.14
CA PHE A 15 -3.05 -1.54 3.62
C PHE A 15 -2.00 -0.96 4.56
N VAL A 16 -2.19 0.26 5.08
CA VAL A 16 -1.27 0.87 6.06
C VAL A 16 -1.11 -0.03 7.28
N ARG A 17 -2.20 -0.60 7.80
CA ARG A 17 -2.17 -1.54 8.92
C ARG A 17 -1.45 -2.84 8.56
N ALA A 18 -1.70 -3.40 7.37
CA ALA A 18 -1.07 -4.63 6.91
C ALA A 18 0.45 -4.46 6.78
N PHE A 19 0.91 -3.41 6.09
CA PHE A 19 2.33 -3.11 5.95
C PHE A 19 3.00 -2.83 7.29
N ARG A 20 2.35 -2.10 8.21
CA ARG A 20 2.91 -1.93 9.57
C ARG A 20 3.15 -3.29 10.25
N LYS A 21 2.15 -4.17 10.22
CA LYS A 21 2.26 -5.49 10.84
C LYS A 21 3.32 -6.36 10.16
N GLN A 22 3.39 -6.31 8.83
CA GLN A 22 4.41 -7.02 8.05
C GLN A 22 5.82 -6.51 8.38
N ALA A 23 5.97 -5.20 8.61
CA ALA A 23 7.22 -4.59 9.08
C ALA A 23 7.53 -4.86 10.57
N GLY A 24 6.68 -5.61 11.28
CA GLY A 24 6.89 -6.00 12.67
C GLY A 24 6.65 -4.91 13.72
N TYR A 25 6.03 -3.79 13.35
CA TYR A 25 5.82 -2.68 14.28
C TYR A 25 4.47 -2.73 14.99
N THR A 26 4.47 -2.42 16.30
CA THR A 26 3.26 -2.01 17.01
C THR A 26 2.85 -0.59 16.64
N GLN A 27 1.63 -0.17 17.01
CA GLN A 27 1.21 1.22 16.82
C GLN A 27 2.12 2.21 17.59
N ALA A 28 2.58 1.84 18.79
CA ALA A 28 3.47 2.68 19.58
C ALA A 28 4.85 2.84 18.93
N GLN A 29 5.42 1.76 18.39
CA GLN A 29 6.70 1.81 17.67
C GLN A 29 6.59 2.64 16.38
N ALA A 30 5.50 2.49 15.63
CA ALA A 30 5.24 3.32 14.45
C ALA A 30 5.11 4.81 14.84
N ALA A 31 4.42 5.12 15.94
CA ALA A 31 4.28 6.47 16.45
C ALA A 31 5.62 7.13 16.79
N VAL A 32 6.51 6.40 17.49
CA VAL A 32 7.87 6.85 17.81
C VAL A 32 8.65 7.19 16.55
N ARG A 33 8.62 6.32 15.54
CA ARG A 33 9.31 6.55 14.25
C ARG A 33 8.75 7.75 13.49
N LEU A 34 7.46 8.04 13.67
CA LEU A 34 6.76 9.15 13.04
C LEU A 34 6.81 10.45 13.85
N GLY A 35 7.45 10.46 15.02
CA GLY A 35 7.53 11.62 15.91
C GLY A 35 6.18 12.07 16.47
N VAL A 36 5.22 11.14 16.65
CA VAL A 36 3.85 11.42 17.13
C VAL A 36 3.47 10.54 18.32
N THR A 37 2.36 10.86 18.98
CA THR A 37 1.80 10.00 20.03
C THR A 37 1.18 8.74 19.43
N GLN A 38 1.05 7.67 20.23
CA GLN A 38 0.36 6.44 19.80
C GLN A 38 -1.10 6.72 19.42
N GLN A 39 -1.79 7.60 20.14
CA GLN A 39 -3.16 8.00 19.86
C GLN A 39 -3.26 8.71 18.51
N SER A 40 -2.34 9.64 18.24
CA SER A 40 -2.22 10.31 16.94
C SER A 40 -1.94 9.31 15.82
N TYR A 41 -1.04 8.35 16.03
CA TYR A 41 -0.81 7.29 15.03
C TYR A 41 -2.03 6.38 14.82
N SER A 42 -2.73 6.01 15.88
CA SER A 42 -3.96 5.20 15.78
C SER A 42 -5.07 5.93 15.02
N ALA A 43 -5.21 7.25 15.23
CA ALA A 43 -6.12 8.08 14.44
C ALA A 43 -5.68 8.18 12.98
N LEU A 44 -4.38 8.36 12.72
CA LEU A 44 -3.80 8.35 11.38
C LEU A 44 -4.10 7.01 10.67
N GLU A 45 -3.74 5.88 11.25
CA GLU A 45 -3.94 4.55 10.67
C GLU A 45 -5.41 4.26 10.34
N ARG A 46 -6.34 4.64 11.23
CA ARG A 46 -7.79 4.46 10.99
C ARG A 46 -8.34 5.36 9.89
N ASN A 47 -7.79 6.57 9.70
CA ASN A 47 -8.26 7.56 8.73
C ASN A 47 -7.25 7.75 7.59
N ALA A 48 -6.56 6.68 7.18
CA ALA A 48 -5.54 6.75 6.13
C ALA A 48 -6.11 7.19 4.77
N ASP A 49 -7.41 7.03 4.55
CA ASP A 49 -8.17 7.53 3.40
C ASP A 49 -8.16 9.07 3.30
N LYS A 50 -7.90 9.76 4.42
CA LYS A 50 -7.89 11.23 4.52
C LYS A 50 -6.50 11.82 4.70
N MET A 51 -5.46 10.99 4.70
CA MET A 51 -4.08 11.50 4.78
C MET A 51 -3.75 12.29 3.53
N SER A 52 -2.95 13.35 3.68
CA SER A 52 -2.27 13.93 2.53
C SER A 52 -1.38 12.87 1.87
N ALA A 53 -1.18 13.00 0.56
CA ALA A 53 -0.30 12.10 -0.18
C ALA A 53 1.11 12.06 0.43
N GLU A 54 1.65 13.21 0.82
CA GLU A 54 2.94 13.31 1.51
C GLU A 54 2.96 12.46 2.80
N ARG A 55 1.94 12.60 3.65
CA ARG A 55 1.90 11.87 4.92
C ARG A 55 1.76 10.37 4.71
N LEU A 56 0.96 9.95 3.73
CA LEU A 56 0.82 8.54 3.37
C LEU A 56 2.17 7.95 2.90
N LEU A 57 2.89 8.66 2.02
CA LEU A 57 4.20 8.22 1.51
C LEU A 57 5.23 8.09 2.64
N GLN A 58 5.27 9.05 3.57
CA GLN A 58 6.13 8.96 4.76
C GLN A 58 5.84 7.70 5.60
N VAL A 59 4.55 7.43 5.86
CA VAL A 59 4.13 6.26 6.65
C VAL A 59 4.49 4.96 5.96
N LEU A 60 4.23 4.84 4.66
CA LEU A 60 4.54 3.64 3.87
C LEU A 60 6.05 3.41 3.78
N SER A 61 6.84 4.47 3.59
CA SER A 61 8.31 4.38 3.55
C SER A 61 8.90 3.82 4.85
N ILE A 62 8.37 4.22 6.01
CA ILE A 62 8.79 3.67 7.32
C ILE A 62 8.52 2.16 7.42
N PHE A 63 7.49 1.67 6.72
CA PHE A 63 7.12 0.25 6.69
C PHE A 63 7.78 -0.51 5.53
N GLY A 64 8.66 0.12 4.75
CA GLY A 64 9.30 -0.49 3.60
C GLY A 64 8.34 -0.77 2.44
N ALA A 65 7.31 0.06 2.29
CA ALA A 65 6.32 -0.03 1.20
C ALA A 65 6.40 1.21 0.30
N ASP A 66 6.30 0.98 -1.01
CA ASP A 66 6.31 2.03 -2.03
C ASP A 66 4.95 2.14 -2.72
N VAL A 67 4.63 3.33 -3.22
CA VAL A 67 3.48 3.56 -4.12
C VAL A 67 3.98 3.59 -5.56
N ILE A 68 3.44 2.71 -6.39
CA ILE A 68 3.77 2.64 -7.82
C ILE A 68 2.61 3.24 -8.61
N LEU A 69 2.89 4.29 -9.37
CA LEU A 69 1.95 4.84 -10.35
C LEU A 69 2.17 4.13 -11.70
N ARG A 70 1.09 3.63 -12.29
CA ARG A 70 1.11 2.98 -13.60
C ARG A 70 0.06 3.59 -14.48
N ASP A 71 0.37 3.73 -15.76
CA ASP A 71 -0.66 3.99 -16.76
C ASP A 71 -1.62 2.80 -16.79
N ARG A 72 -2.90 3.06 -16.50
CA ARG A 72 -3.92 2.01 -16.39
C ARG A 72 -4.16 1.33 -17.73
N THR A 73 -4.11 2.08 -18.83
CA THR A 73 -4.39 1.57 -20.17
C THR A 73 -3.25 0.68 -20.64
N ALA A 74 -2.00 1.14 -20.50
CA ALA A 74 -0.82 0.36 -20.82
C ALA A 74 -0.75 -0.92 -20.00
N TYR A 75 -0.96 -0.82 -18.67
CA TYR A 75 -0.96 -1.99 -17.78
C TYR A 75 -2.00 -3.05 -18.20
N LEU A 76 -3.23 -2.64 -18.51
CA LEU A 76 -4.27 -3.58 -18.95
C LEU A 76 -3.97 -4.18 -20.34
N LYS A 77 -3.32 -3.43 -21.23
CA LYS A 77 -2.92 -3.90 -22.55
C LYS A 77 -1.81 -4.95 -22.45
N GLU A 78 -0.82 -4.71 -21.60
CA GLU A 78 0.28 -5.64 -21.32
C GLU A 78 -0.22 -6.93 -20.65
N GLN A 79 -1.17 -6.84 -19.71
CA GLN A 79 -1.76 -8.02 -19.08
C GLN A 79 -2.51 -8.90 -20.10
N LYS A 80 -3.32 -8.29 -20.97
CA LYS A 80 -4.01 -9.02 -22.05
C LYS A 80 -3.06 -9.71 -23.02
N LEU A 81 -1.92 -9.09 -23.32
CA LEU A 81 -0.90 -9.69 -24.19
C LEU A 81 -0.23 -10.88 -23.50
N ARG A 82 0.12 -10.76 -22.21
CA ARG A 82 0.70 -11.86 -21.44
C ARG A 82 -0.25 -13.06 -21.29
N GLU A 83 -1.55 -12.82 -21.10
CA GLU A 83 -2.57 -13.88 -21.05
C GLU A 83 -2.80 -14.56 -22.42
N GLN A 84 -2.51 -13.88 -23.54
CA GLN A 84 -2.60 -14.45 -24.89
C GLN A 84 -1.37 -15.28 -25.28
N ASP A 85 -0.21 -14.92 -24.75
CA ASP A 85 1.07 -15.61 -25.00
C ASP A 85 1.33 -16.75 -23.99
N GLU A 86 0.48 -16.95 -22.97
CA GLU A 86 0.53 -18.16 -22.15
C GLU A 86 0.12 -19.36 -23.02
N PRO A 87 1.03 -20.32 -23.29
CA PRO A 87 0.63 -21.54 -23.98
C PRO A 87 -0.42 -22.19 -23.08
N ALA A 88 -1.64 -22.35 -23.58
CA ALA A 88 -2.67 -23.14 -22.93
C ALA A 88 -1.98 -24.44 -22.51
N LEU A 89 -1.78 -24.61 -21.19
CA LEU A 89 -0.98 -25.71 -20.66
C LEU A 89 -1.55 -26.98 -21.28
N LEU A 90 -0.77 -27.52 -22.21
CA LEU A 90 -0.97 -28.78 -22.89
C LEU A 90 -0.92 -29.83 -21.78
N TRP A 91 -2.08 -30.17 -21.22
CA TRP A 91 -2.27 -31.43 -20.54
C TRP A 91 -2.42 -32.53 -21.59
#